data_AF-A0A9E4CSM4-F1
#
_entry.id   AF-A0A9E4CSM4-F1
#
_cell.length_a   1.000
_cell.length_b   1.000
_cell.length_c   1.000
_cell.angle_alpha   90.00
_cell.angle_beta   90.00
_cell.angle_gamma   90.00
#
_symmetry.space_group_name_H-M   'P 1'
#
loop_
_entity.id
_entity.type
_entity.pdbx_description
1 polymer ?
#
loop_
_entity_poly.entity_id
_entity_poly.type
_entity_poly.pdbx_seq_one_letter_code
_entity_poly.pdbx_strand_id
1 'polypeptide(L)'
;MVPLTPTAVAEVMDRIGVWWAVAGGWAIDLWLGEQTRDHHDIEVIIARADQPAVHAALRAEWDLRCIDPPGSGWRPWDGHPLAAPAFQLQANRGEETFDLFAETVEGTTWTFRRDPRITRPVAEVVAVSGSGIPVVRPEVQLLYMAKS
;
A
#
# COMPACT_ATOMS: atom_id res chain seq x y z
N MET A 1 -3.46 -17.59 17.14
CA MET A 1 -3.20 -16.25 16.60
C MET A 1 -2.96 -16.43 15.11
N VAL A 2 -3.84 -15.88 14.27
CA VAL A 2 -3.72 -16.02 12.81
C VAL A 2 -3.10 -14.72 12.31
N PRO A 3 -1.88 -14.75 11.73
CA PRO A 3 -1.31 -13.54 11.15
C PRO A 3 -2.22 -13.02 10.04
N LEU A 4 -2.24 -11.70 9.86
CA LEU A 4 -3.01 -11.08 8.79
C LEU A 4 -2.57 -11.68 7.46
N THR A 5 -3.53 -12.01 6.58
CA THR A 5 -3.27 -12.58 5.26
C THR A 5 -3.58 -11.54 4.16
N PRO A 6 -3.00 -11.67 2.96
CA PRO A 6 -3.33 -10.77 1.87
C PRO A 6 -4.82 -10.77 1.52
N THR A 7 -5.50 -11.91 1.66
CA THR A 7 -6.95 -12.00 1.48
C THR A 7 -7.71 -11.17 2.50
N ALA A 8 -7.33 -11.23 3.78
CA ALA A 8 -7.96 -10.43 4.83
C ALA A 8 -7.76 -8.93 4.60
N VAL A 9 -6.57 -8.51 4.15
CA VAL A 9 -6.31 -7.11 3.77
C VAL A 9 -7.13 -6.72 2.54
N ALA A 10 -7.25 -7.60 1.54
CA ALA A 10 -8.07 -7.35 0.36
C ALA A 10 -9.54 -7.10 0.72
N GLU A 11 -10.13 -7.90 1.61
CA GLU A 11 -11.51 -7.70 2.09
C GLU A 11 -11.70 -6.35 2.82
N VAL A 12 -10.67 -5.87 3.51
CA VAL A 12 -10.69 -4.52 4.11
C VAL A 12 -10.64 -3.46 3.02
N MET A 13 -9.67 -3.54 2.11
CA MET A 13 -9.43 -2.53 1.09
C MET A 13 -10.53 -2.43 0.03
N ASP A 14 -11.11 -3.56 -0.40
CA ASP A 14 -12.21 -3.59 -1.37
C ASP A 14 -13.47 -2.88 -0.87
N ARG A 15 -13.70 -2.89 0.45
CA ARG A 15 -14.84 -2.17 1.07
C ARG A 15 -14.67 -0.65 1.07
N ILE A 16 -13.44 -0.15 0.94
CA ILE A 16 -13.16 1.30 0.89
C ILE A 16 -13.54 1.86 -0.50
N GLY A 17 -13.41 1.06 -1.56
CA GLY A 17 -13.78 1.47 -2.92
C GLY A 17 -12.81 2.47 -3.58
N VAL A 18 -11.54 2.44 -3.19
CA VAL A 18 -10.47 3.29 -3.73
C VAL A 18 -9.51 2.49 -4.62
N TRP A 19 -8.65 3.17 -5.38
CA TRP A 19 -7.58 2.47 -6.10
C TRP A 19 -6.50 1.98 -5.12
N TRP A 20 -6.25 0.67 -5.12
CA TRP A 20 -5.28 0.05 -4.24
C TRP A 20 -4.67 -1.21 -4.87
N ALA A 21 -3.53 -1.66 -4.34
CA ALA A 21 -2.95 -2.96 -4.67
C ALA A 21 -2.00 -3.43 -3.57
N VAL A 22 -1.86 -4.75 -3.39
CA VAL A 22 -0.81 -5.35 -2.54
C VAL A 22 0.56 -5.02 -3.13
N ALA A 23 1.49 -4.67 -2.26
CA ALA A 23 2.88 -4.34 -2.57
C ALA A 23 3.85 -5.28 -1.81
N GLY A 24 5.16 -4.99 -1.92
CA GLY A 24 6.19 -5.72 -1.19
C GLY A 24 6.34 -7.17 -1.61
N GLY A 25 6.77 -8.01 -0.66
CA GLY A 25 7.02 -9.43 -0.90
C GLY A 25 5.76 -10.20 -1.29
N TRP A 26 4.63 -9.90 -0.66
CA TRP A 26 3.36 -10.56 -0.98
C TRP A 26 2.88 -10.30 -2.40
N ALA A 27 3.16 -9.12 -2.97
CA ALA A 27 2.81 -8.84 -4.37
C ALA A 27 3.51 -9.79 -5.34
N ILE A 28 4.77 -10.15 -5.06
CA ILE A 28 5.55 -11.10 -5.87
C ILE A 28 4.97 -12.51 -5.74
N ASP A 29 4.71 -12.97 -4.52
CA ASP A 29 4.18 -14.32 -4.30
C ASP A 29 2.76 -14.49 -4.86
N LEU A 30 1.90 -13.48 -4.70
CA LEU A 30 0.58 -13.46 -5.32
C LEU A 30 0.66 -13.44 -6.85
N TRP A 31 1.64 -12.74 -7.42
CA TRP A 31 1.91 -12.75 -8.86
C TRP A 31 2.35 -14.14 -9.36
N LEU A 32 3.22 -14.81 -8.61
CA LEU A 32 3.69 -16.17 -8.93
C LEU A 32 2.60 -17.23 -8.71
N GLY A 33 1.61 -16.95 -7.87
CA GLY A 33 0.55 -17.88 -7.49
C GLY A 33 0.98 -18.87 -6.40
N GLU A 34 2.14 -18.67 -5.78
CA GLU A 34 2.66 -19.49 -4.68
C GLU A 34 3.46 -18.64 -3.69
N GLN A 35 3.43 -19.03 -2.41
CA GLN A 35 4.24 -18.39 -1.38
C GLN A 35 5.66 -18.94 -1.43
N THR A 36 6.65 -18.06 -1.64
CA THR A 36 8.06 -18.46 -1.82
C THR A 36 8.88 -18.36 -0.53
N ARG A 37 8.41 -17.58 0.44
CA ARG A 37 9.04 -17.40 1.77
C ARG A 37 8.02 -16.93 2.80
N ASP A 38 8.43 -16.95 4.07
CA ASP A 38 7.68 -16.27 5.13
C ASP A 38 7.75 -14.74 4.93
N HIS A 39 6.61 -14.07 5.12
CA HIS A 39 6.48 -12.61 5.14
C HIS A 39 6.03 -12.16 6.53
N HIS A 40 6.61 -11.06 7.02
CA HIS A 40 6.35 -10.55 8.36
C HIS A 40 5.43 -9.33 8.38
N ASP A 41 5.08 -8.83 7.20
CA ASP A 41 4.25 -7.65 6.97
C ASP A 41 3.32 -7.88 5.77
N ILE A 42 2.32 -7.02 5.64
CA ILE A 42 1.55 -6.83 4.41
C ILE A 42 1.58 -5.35 4.10
N GLU A 43 1.97 -5.02 2.87
CA GLU A 43 2.00 -3.66 2.36
C GLU A 43 0.94 -3.52 1.27
N VAL A 44 0.25 -2.39 1.24
CA VAL A 44 -0.59 -1.98 0.12
C VAL A 44 -0.20 -0.58 -0.36
N ILE A 45 -0.44 -0.28 -1.63
CA ILE A 45 -0.41 1.09 -2.13
C ILE A 45 -1.82 1.66 -2.21
N ILE A 46 -1.93 2.97 -2.04
CA ILE A 46 -3.14 3.76 -2.30
C ILE A 46 -2.76 5.03 -3.07
N ALA A 47 -3.69 5.65 -3.77
CA ALA A 47 -3.46 7.00 -4.28
C ALA A 47 -3.42 8.00 -3.13
N ARG A 48 -2.49 8.97 -3.19
CA ARG A 48 -2.37 10.05 -2.20
C ARG A 48 -3.67 10.85 -2.06
N ALA A 49 -4.42 11.01 -3.14
CA ALA A 49 -5.72 11.69 -3.15
C ALA A 49 -6.80 10.95 -2.34
N ASP A 50 -6.66 9.63 -2.16
CA ASP A 50 -7.64 8.78 -1.50
C ASP A 50 -7.42 8.66 0.03
N GLN A 51 -6.38 9.31 0.56
CA GLN A 51 -6.09 9.35 2.00
C GLN A 51 -7.32 9.70 2.88
N PRO A 52 -8.15 10.72 2.54
CA PRO A 52 -9.32 11.03 3.35
C PRO A 52 -10.35 9.89 3.36
N ALA A 53 -10.56 9.20 2.24
CA ALA A 53 -11.50 8.08 2.14
C ALA A 53 -11.01 6.87 2.94
N VAL A 54 -9.71 6.56 2.83
CA VAL A 54 -9.05 5.50 3.59
C VAL A 54 -9.12 5.78 5.10
N HIS A 55 -8.78 7.00 5.53
CA HIS A 55 -8.86 7.38 6.94
C HIS A 55 -10.29 7.25 7.47
N ALA A 56 -11.26 7.81 6.74
CA ALA A 56 -12.66 7.77 7.14
C ALA A 56 -13.20 6.35 7.27
N ALA A 57 -12.81 5.44 6.37
CA ALA A 57 -13.25 4.05 6.37
C ALA A 57 -12.63 3.23 7.51
N LEU A 58 -11.37 3.47 7.86
CA LEU A 58 -10.63 2.64 8.81
C LEU A 58 -10.68 3.16 10.26
N ARG A 59 -10.80 4.48 10.48
CA ARG A 59 -10.65 5.11 11.83
C ARG A 59 -11.60 4.60 12.92
N ALA A 60 -12.68 3.91 12.56
CA ALA A 60 -13.65 3.39 13.52
C ALA A 60 -13.17 2.07 14.18
N GLU A 61 -12.38 1.27 13.46
CA GLU A 61 -11.96 -0.07 13.89
C GLU A 61 -10.43 -0.22 13.99
N TRP A 62 -9.67 0.70 13.39
CA TRP A 62 -8.21 0.63 13.30
C TRP A 62 -7.55 1.84 13.98
N ASP A 63 -6.50 1.58 14.76
CA ASP A 63 -5.52 2.59 15.20
C ASP A 63 -4.64 2.97 14.01
N LEU A 64 -4.82 4.19 13.50
CA LEU A 64 -4.16 4.69 12.31
C LEU A 64 -2.93 5.50 12.69
N ARG A 65 -1.81 5.19 12.05
CA ARG A 65 -0.52 5.85 12.28
C ARG A 65 0.11 6.33 10.98
N CYS A 66 0.97 7.32 11.11
CA CYS A 66 1.79 7.84 10.01
C CYS A 66 3.24 8.04 10.44
N ILE A 67 4.14 8.13 9.45
CA ILE A 67 5.47 8.72 9.61
C ILE A 67 5.51 10.00 8.80
N ASP A 68 5.53 11.12 9.50
CA ASP A 68 5.66 12.45 8.91
C ASP A 68 6.37 13.35 9.95
N PRO A 69 7.40 14.14 9.60
CA PRO A 69 8.21 13.96 8.39
C PRO A 69 8.89 12.57 8.36
N PRO A 70 9.36 12.07 7.20
CA PRO A 70 10.05 10.79 7.11
C PRO A 70 11.19 10.64 8.14
N GLY A 71 11.30 9.46 8.75
CA GLY A 71 12.30 9.17 9.78
C GLY A 71 11.94 9.67 11.19
N SER A 72 10.79 10.31 11.39
CA SER A 72 10.35 10.81 12.71
C SER A 72 9.81 9.71 13.65
N GLY A 73 9.59 8.50 13.13
CA GLY A 73 8.91 7.41 13.83
C GLY A 73 7.38 7.48 13.70
N TRP A 74 6.70 6.44 14.18
CA TRP A 74 5.25 6.32 14.09
C TRP A 74 4.54 7.26 15.07
N ARG A 75 3.55 8.00 14.57
CA ARG A 75 2.65 8.85 15.36
C ARG A 75 1.19 8.63 14.95
N PRO A 76 0.19 8.98 15.78
CA PRO A 76 -1.21 8.90 15.40
C PRO A 76 -1.49 9.71 14.12
N TRP A 77 -2.27 9.12 13.22
CA TRP A 77 -2.75 9.78 12.02
C TRP A 77 -4.21 10.19 12.18
N ASP A 78 -4.44 11.49 12.31
CA ASP A 78 -5.77 12.10 12.49
C ASP A 78 -6.50 12.40 11.17
N GLY A 79 -5.91 11.98 10.04
CA GLY A 79 -6.47 12.19 8.69
C GLY A 79 -5.93 13.42 7.98
N HIS A 80 -4.97 14.16 8.58
CA HIS A 80 -4.25 15.19 7.84
C HIS A 80 -3.60 14.62 6.57
N PRO A 81 -3.59 15.36 5.45
CA PRO A 81 -2.99 14.86 4.22
C PRO A 81 -1.47 14.77 4.37
N LEU A 82 -0.89 13.58 4.16
CA LEU A 82 0.55 13.45 3.99
C LEU A 82 0.93 13.97 2.61
N ALA A 83 1.92 14.87 2.57
CA ALA A 83 2.57 15.32 1.35
C ALA A 83 3.93 14.64 1.17
N ALA A 84 4.43 14.54 -0.06
CA ALA A 84 5.78 14.08 -0.30
C ALA A 84 6.78 14.99 0.48
N PRO A 85 7.82 14.42 1.12
CA PRO A 85 8.28 13.03 0.99
C PRO A 85 7.62 12.01 1.93
N ALA A 86 6.65 12.39 2.78
CA ALA A 86 5.91 11.44 3.60
C ALA A 86 4.97 10.57 2.75
N PHE A 87 5.00 9.26 3.00
CA PHE A 87 4.15 8.29 2.30
C PHE A 87 3.71 7.11 3.16
N GLN A 88 4.26 6.94 4.36
CA GLN A 88 4.05 5.77 5.19
C GLN A 88 2.88 5.97 6.15
N LEU A 89 1.91 5.08 6.03
CA LEU A 89 0.76 4.95 6.90
C LEU A 89 0.70 3.51 7.42
N GLN A 90 0.04 3.29 8.55
CA GLN A 90 -0.18 1.96 9.11
C GLN A 90 -1.55 1.89 9.76
N ALA A 91 -2.21 0.75 9.59
CA ALA A 91 -3.47 0.43 10.25
C ALA A 91 -3.25 -0.75 11.19
N ASN A 92 -3.61 -0.57 12.47
CA ASN A 92 -3.49 -1.59 13.51
C ASN A 92 -4.85 -1.92 14.15
N ARG A 93 -5.16 -3.21 14.33
CA ARG A 93 -6.36 -3.67 15.05
C ARG A 93 -6.02 -4.89 15.89
N GLY A 94 -5.76 -4.69 17.18
CA GLY A 94 -5.25 -5.75 18.04
C GLY A 94 -3.86 -6.19 17.59
N GLU A 95 -3.73 -7.43 17.12
CA GLU A 95 -2.50 -8.01 16.57
C GLU A 95 -2.45 -7.95 15.03
N GLU A 96 -3.48 -7.43 14.39
CA GLU A 96 -3.56 -7.25 12.94
C GLU A 96 -2.92 -5.92 12.55
N THR A 97 -1.92 -5.97 11.67
CA THR A 97 -1.23 -4.79 11.16
C THR A 97 -0.99 -4.92 9.66
N PHE A 98 -1.22 -3.84 8.92
CA PHE A 98 -0.73 -3.69 7.55
C PHE A 98 -0.32 -2.23 7.27
N ASP A 99 0.64 -2.07 6.38
CA ASP A 99 1.17 -0.78 5.99
C ASP A 99 0.50 -0.30 4.69
N LEU A 100 0.27 1.01 4.59
CA LEU A 100 -0.20 1.66 3.37
C LEU A 100 0.84 2.67 2.89
N PHE A 101 1.18 2.63 1.61
CA PHE A 101 2.05 3.61 0.96
C PHE A 101 1.25 4.52 0.04
N ALA A 102 1.29 5.83 0.33
CA ALA A 102 0.62 6.85 -0.44
C ALA A 102 1.41 7.22 -1.71
N GLU A 103 0.93 6.75 -2.86
CA GLU A 103 1.54 6.98 -4.18
C GLU A 103 0.97 8.22 -4.86
N THR A 104 1.80 8.91 -5.64
CA THR A 104 1.32 10.02 -6.48
C THR A 104 0.65 9.45 -7.73
N VAL A 105 -0.67 9.62 -7.81
CA VAL A 105 -1.49 9.25 -8.97
C VAL A 105 -2.32 10.46 -9.39
N GLU A 106 -2.15 10.90 -10.63
CA GLU A 106 -2.88 12.02 -11.22
C GLU A 106 -3.64 11.53 -12.45
N GLY A 107 -4.98 11.53 -12.36
CA GLY A 107 -5.83 10.89 -13.37
C GLY A 107 -5.50 9.40 -13.49
N THR A 108 -4.91 9.01 -14.61
CA THR A 108 -4.51 7.62 -14.87
C THR A 108 -2.99 7.42 -14.82
N THR A 109 -2.22 8.40 -14.35
CA THR A 109 -0.75 8.38 -14.37
C THR A 109 -0.20 8.27 -12.97
N TRP A 110 0.60 7.24 -12.73
CA TRP A 110 1.40 7.05 -11.53
C TRP A 110 2.80 7.64 -11.72
N THR A 111 3.32 8.26 -10.67
CA THR A 111 4.66 8.86 -10.63
C THR A 111 5.49 8.20 -9.53
N PHE A 112 6.66 7.69 -9.90
CA PHE A 112 7.58 7.03 -8.98
C PHE A 112 8.11 8.00 -7.92
N ARG A 113 7.86 7.70 -6.64
CA ARG A 113 8.15 8.64 -5.54
C ARG A 113 9.64 8.95 -5.32
N ARG A 114 10.58 8.14 -5.83
CA ARG A 114 12.03 8.40 -5.72
C ARG A 114 12.61 9.18 -6.91
N ASP A 115 11.96 9.15 -8.07
CA ASP A 115 12.38 9.89 -9.26
C ASP A 115 11.15 10.25 -10.11
N PRO A 116 10.69 11.52 -10.08
CA PRO A 116 9.46 11.93 -10.76
C PRO A 116 9.57 11.91 -12.30
N ARG A 117 10.75 11.66 -12.87
CA ARG A 117 10.92 11.43 -14.31
C ARG A 117 10.38 10.06 -14.74
N ILE A 118 10.20 9.14 -13.80
CA ILE A 118 9.68 7.81 -14.06
C ILE A 118 8.17 7.81 -13.78
N THR A 119 7.38 7.72 -14.85
CA THR A 119 5.93 7.66 -14.80
C THR A 119 5.39 6.49 -15.62
N ARG A 120 4.22 5.98 -15.24
CA ARG A 120 3.50 4.91 -15.96
C ARG A 120 1.99 5.08 -15.84
N PRO A 121 1.20 4.64 -16.83
CA PRO A 121 -0.23 4.46 -16.62
C PRO A 121 -0.49 3.53 -15.43
N VAL A 122 -1.49 3.82 -14.61
CA VAL A 122 -1.88 2.98 -13.46
C VAL A 122 -2.14 1.52 -13.87
N ALA A 123 -2.71 1.30 -15.05
CA ALA A 123 -2.94 -0.04 -15.62
C ALA A 123 -1.66 -0.84 -15.93
N GLU A 124 -0.50 -0.16 -15.97
CA GLU A 124 0.83 -0.77 -16.12
C GLU A 124 1.56 -0.88 -14.78
N VAL A 125 1.02 -0.31 -13.69
CA VAL A 125 1.61 -0.40 -12.34
C VAL A 125 1.00 -1.55 -11.55
N VAL A 126 -0.27 -1.83 -11.78
CA VAL A 126 -1.04 -2.87 -11.08
C VAL A 126 -1.51 -3.93 -12.07
N ALA A 127 -1.65 -5.16 -11.60
CA ALA A 127 -2.30 -6.26 -12.27
C ALA A 127 -3.18 -7.03 -11.28
N VAL A 128 -4.14 -7.80 -11.77
CA VAL A 128 -4.94 -8.71 -10.94
C VAL A 128 -4.25 -10.07 -10.92
N SER A 129 -3.96 -10.60 -9.73
CA SER A 129 -3.34 -11.91 -9.56
C SER A 129 -4.28 -13.06 -9.93
N GLY A 130 -3.77 -14.29 -9.98
CA GLY A 130 -4.60 -15.49 -10.16
C GLY A 130 -5.64 -15.70 -9.04
N SER A 131 -5.43 -15.10 -7.87
CA SER A 131 -6.38 -15.11 -6.74
C SER A 131 -7.39 -13.95 -6.76
N GLY A 132 -7.35 -13.09 -7.79
CA GLY A 132 -8.25 -11.93 -7.91
C GLY A 132 -7.82 -10.71 -7.12
N ILE A 133 -6.68 -10.77 -6.41
CA ILE A 133 -6.17 -9.65 -5.59
C ILE A 133 -5.37 -8.70 -6.51
N PRO A 134 -5.61 -7.37 -6.47
CA PRO A 134 -4.76 -6.42 -7.17
C PRO A 134 -3.36 -6.41 -6.55
N VAL A 135 -2.33 -6.57 -7.38
CA VAL A 135 -0.92 -6.57 -6.98
C VAL A 135 -0.16 -5.56 -7.82
N VAL A 136 0.79 -4.87 -7.19
CA VAL A 136 1.76 -4.05 -7.90
C VAL A 136 2.68 -4.97 -8.70
N ARG A 137 2.87 -4.67 -9.98
CA ARG A 137 3.62 -5.53 -10.89
C ARG A 137 5.08 -5.73 -10.45
N PRO A 138 5.68 -6.90 -10.73
CA PRO A 138 7.04 -7.21 -10.31
C PRO A 138 8.09 -6.18 -10.74
N GLU A 139 8.00 -5.64 -11.96
CA GLU A 139 8.93 -4.61 -12.46
C GLU A 139 8.90 -3.31 -11.63
N VAL A 140 7.73 -2.95 -11.08
CA VAL A 140 7.59 -1.79 -10.19
C VAL A 140 8.12 -2.11 -8.79
N GLN A 141 7.92 -3.33 -8.30
CA GLN A 141 8.55 -3.78 -7.04
C GLN A 141 10.07 -3.74 -7.14
N LEU A 142 10.62 -4.24 -8.25
CA LEU A 142 12.06 -4.23 -8.51
C LEU A 142 12.60 -2.81 -8.61
N LEU A 143 11.84 -1.87 -9.18
CA LEU A 143 12.20 -0.45 -9.20
C LEU A 143 12.33 0.13 -7.78
N TYR A 144 11.49 -0.29 -6.84
CA TYR A 144 11.59 0.08 -5.42
C TYR A 144 12.70 -0.66 -4.65
N MET A 145 13.15 -1.82 -5.12
CA MET A 145 14.30 -2.55 -4.54
C MET A 145 15.64 -2.12 -5.13
N ALA A 146 15.65 -1.51 -6.31
CA ALA A 146 16.85 -0.96 -6.92
C ALA A 146 17.48 0.06 -5.97
N LYS A 147 18.77 -0.14 -5.69
CA LYS A 147 19.58 0.81 -4.95
C LYS A 147 19.89 1.98 -5.87
N SER A 148 19.65 3.20 -5.38
CA SER A 148 20.20 4.43 -5.96
C SER A 148 21.70 4.52 -5.69
#